data_AF-A0A0U2Q557-F1
#
_entry.id   AF-A0A0U2Q557-F1
#
_cell.length_a   1.000
_cell.length_b   1.000
_cell.length_c   1.000
_cell.angle_alpha   90.00
_cell.angle_beta   90.00
_cell.angle_gamma   90.00
#
_symmetry.space_group_name_H-M   'P 1'
#
loop_
_entity.id
_entity.type
_entity.pdbx_description
1 polymer ?
#
loop_
_entity_poly.entity_id
_entity_poly.type
_entity_poly.pdbx_seq_one_letter_code
_entity_poly.pdbx_strand_id
1 'polypeptide(L)'
;YRPEDLKKINCCGVPKYILGGHNMTFTWNGKTESFVVLAPQLYSRYGTWENYFIDSMIRYAKDNLRIDTNRIFLTGLSLGGGASWVYPASSVRRARQLAGIVPVVSPCFMMNGCNIANANVAVLAIHAWDDNLASAYCTINAVKSIDGCGAKIHPDMIIYQNGGHYVWVHRTYDTGYRYFNPNIYEWMLAQNRNNKPNIRPIAKAGKDITISTADGEVILDGTASSDPDGKIVRYVWQKISGPSYDYIAHEVTTHPVVKGLTYPGVYTYQLRVIDDRAEWSTDSVRITVVDGNVLK
;
A
#
# COMPACT_ATOMS: atom_id res chain seq x y z
N TYR A 1 14.39 -30.28 -9.81
CA TYR A 1 13.09 -29.63 -10.00
C TYR A 1 12.19 -30.61 -10.73
N ARG A 2 11.00 -30.90 -10.22
CA ARG A 2 10.04 -31.76 -10.91
C ARG A 2 8.98 -30.87 -11.57
N PRO A 3 8.53 -31.12 -12.81
CA PRO A 3 7.58 -30.25 -13.52
C PRO A 3 6.29 -29.95 -12.73
N GLU A 4 5.84 -30.87 -11.88
CA GLU A 4 4.68 -30.70 -11.01
C GLU A 4 4.84 -29.61 -9.94
N ASP A 5 6.07 -29.27 -9.55
CA ASP A 5 6.35 -28.26 -8.53
C ASP A 5 6.07 -26.83 -9.02
N LEU A 6 6.06 -26.58 -10.34
CA LEU A 6 5.70 -25.28 -10.93
C LEU A 6 4.27 -24.88 -10.59
N LYS A 7 3.36 -25.85 -10.48
CA LYS A 7 1.95 -25.58 -10.10
C LYS A 7 1.84 -25.00 -8.69
N LYS A 8 2.78 -25.29 -7.80
CA LYS A 8 2.78 -24.78 -6.41
C LYS A 8 3.09 -23.29 -6.32
N ILE A 9 3.87 -22.75 -7.27
CA ILE A 9 4.17 -21.30 -7.31
C ILE A 9 2.93 -20.51 -7.73
N ASN A 10 2.05 -21.12 -8.54
CA ASN A 10 0.86 -20.47 -9.08
C ASN A 10 -0.33 -20.41 -8.11
N CYS A 11 -0.21 -20.96 -6.90
CA CYS A 11 -1.35 -21.03 -5.98
C CYS A 11 -1.75 -19.66 -5.41
N CYS A 12 -0.80 -18.72 -5.29
CA CYS A 12 -0.96 -17.46 -4.55
C CYS A 12 -0.06 -16.35 -5.12
N GLY A 13 -0.31 -15.11 -4.68
CA GLY A 13 0.52 -13.96 -5.00
C GLY A 13 0.47 -13.55 -6.47
N VAL A 14 1.52 -12.88 -6.94
CA VAL A 14 1.66 -12.40 -8.33
C VAL A 14 1.56 -13.53 -9.38
N PRO A 15 2.21 -14.71 -9.20
CA PRO A 15 2.15 -15.79 -10.20
C PRO A 15 0.74 -16.28 -10.52
N LYS A 16 -0.19 -16.25 -9.54
CA LYS A 16 -1.60 -16.60 -9.75
C LYS A 16 -2.25 -15.75 -10.85
N TYR A 17 -1.99 -14.44 -10.86
CA TYR A 17 -2.58 -13.53 -11.82
C TYR A 17 -1.91 -13.63 -13.20
N ILE A 18 -0.61 -13.93 -13.25
CA ILE A 18 0.09 -14.24 -14.50
C ILE A 18 -0.49 -15.50 -15.15
N LEU A 19 -0.70 -16.56 -14.36
CA LEU A 19 -1.34 -17.78 -14.85
C LEU A 19 -2.78 -17.50 -15.35
N GLY A 20 -3.48 -16.57 -14.71
CA GLY A 20 -4.79 -16.07 -15.13
C GLY A 20 -4.78 -15.19 -16.38
N GLY A 21 -3.63 -14.98 -17.02
CA GLY A 21 -3.48 -14.22 -18.27
C GLY A 21 -3.14 -12.73 -18.10
N HIS A 22 -2.96 -12.24 -16.87
CA HIS A 22 -2.56 -10.85 -16.65
C HIS A 22 -1.09 -10.65 -17.03
N ASN A 23 -0.80 -9.64 -17.85
CA ASN A 23 0.54 -9.34 -18.38
C ASN A 23 1.42 -8.47 -17.45
N MET A 24 0.98 -8.29 -16.20
CA MET A 24 1.61 -7.43 -15.19
C MET A 24 1.91 -6.00 -15.67
N THR A 25 1.01 -5.46 -16.49
CA THR A 25 1.10 -4.09 -17.00
C THR A 25 0.17 -3.18 -16.20
N PHE A 26 0.69 -2.06 -15.74
CA PHE A 26 -0.03 -1.09 -14.92
C PHE A 26 0.28 0.32 -15.40
N THR A 27 -0.60 1.27 -15.03
CA THR A 27 -0.44 2.68 -15.39
C THR A 27 -0.37 3.52 -14.12
N TRP A 28 0.70 4.28 -13.97
CA TRP A 28 0.86 5.26 -12.91
C TRP A 28 1.28 6.61 -13.49
N ASN A 29 0.59 7.69 -13.07
CA ASN A 29 0.89 9.07 -13.50
C ASN A 29 1.05 9.22 -15.04
N GLY A 30 0.13 8.61 -15.80
CA GLY A 30 0.13 8.66 -17.27
C GLY A 30 1.17 7.77 -17.96
N LYS A 31 1.97 7.00 -17.21
CA LYS A 31 2.99 6.10 -17.75
C LYS A 31 2.56 4.64 -17.56
N THR A 32 2.56 3.88 -18.65
CA THR A 32 2.21 2.46 -18.66
C THR A 32 3.49 1.62 -18.77
N GLU A 33 3.67 0.69 -17.83
CA GLU A 33 4.86 -0.16 -17.76
C GLU A 33 4.49 -1.57 -17.29
N SER A 34 5.34 -2.56 -17.62
CA SER A 34 5.15 -3.96 -17.25
C SER A 34 6.25 -4.45 -16.32
N PHE A 35 5.90 -5.32 -15.38
CA PHE A 35 6.88 -5.96 -14.51
C PHE A 35 7.42 -7.26 -15.11
N VAL A 36 8.74 -7.43 -15.08
CA VAL A 36 9.37 -8.75 -15.17
C VAL A 36 9.29 -9.39 -13.78
N VAL A 37 8.65 -10.56 -13.69
CA VAL A 37 8.40 -11.23 -12.41
C VAL A 37 9.27 -12.47 -12.27
N LEU A 38 10.07 -12.50 -11.20
CA LEU A 38 10.84 -13.66 -10.79
C LEU A 38 10.25 -14.25 -9.52
N ALA A 39 9.74 -15.47 -9.61
CA ALA A 39 9.07 -16.17 -8.50
C ALA A 39 9.83 -17.46 -8.15
N PRO A 40 10.84 -17.39 -7.26
CA PRO A 40 11.57 -18.58 -6.84
C PRO A 40 10.67 -19.47 -5.97
N GLN A 41 11.00 -20.76 -5.92
CA GLN A 41 10.38 -21.72 -4.99
C GLN A 41 11.37 -22.13 -3.91
N LEU A 42 10.93 -22.04 -2.65
CA LEU A 42 11.69 -22.54 -1.52
C LEU A 42 11.49 -24.05 -1.41
N TYR A 43 12.59 -24.80 -1.44
CA TYR A 43 12.53 -26.24 -1.20
C TYR A 43 12.35 -26.53 0.29
N SER A 44 11.43 -27.43 0.63
CA SER A 44 10.93 -27.65 2.01
C SER A 44 12.02 -27.96 3.03
N ARG A 45 13.14 -28.56 2.62
CA ARG A 45 14.27 -28.86 3.53
C ARG A 45 14.98 -27.62 4.08
N TYR A 46 14.84 -26.46 3.43
CA TYR A 46 15.61 -25.26 3.80
C TYR A 46 14.98 -24.45 4.92
N GLY A 47 13.69 -24.67 5.25
CA GLY A 47 12.99 -24.04 6.37
C GLY A 47 12.70 -22.54 6.22
N THR A 48 13.62 -21.74 5.68
CA THR A 48 13.49 -20.30 5.48
C THR A 48 14.20 -19.81 4.21
N TRP A 49 13.93 -18.55 3.84
CA TRP A 49 14.56 -17.87 2.71
C TRP A 49 15.90 -17.26 3.12
N GLU A 50 16.97 -17.99 2.85
CA GLU A 50 18.33 -17.46 2.99
C GLU A 50 18.62 -16.33 1.99
N ASN A 51 19.41 -15.34 2.42
CA ASN A 51 19.67 -14.13 1.63
C ASN A 51 20.31 -14.42 0.27
N TYR A 52 21.12 -15.48 0.16
CA TYR A 52 21.81 -15.82 -1.09
C TYR A 52 20.86 -16.28 -2.20
N PHE A 53 19.65 -16.76 -1.86
CA PHE A 53 18.63 -17.07 -2.86
C PHE A 53 18.16 -15.79 -3.57
N ILE A 54 17.88 -14.74 -2.80
CA ILE A 54 17.45 -13.44 -3.33
C ILE A 54 18.60 -12.76 -4.08
N ASP A 55 19.82 -12.81 -3.55
CA ASP A 55 21.03 -12.32 -4.25
C ASP A 55 21.17 -12.98 -5.63
N SER A 56 20.86 -14.27 -5.74
CA SER A 56 20.97 -15.02 -6.99
C SER A 56 19.90 -14.66 -8.00
N MET A 57 18.65 -14.43 -7.56
CA MET A 57 17.58 -13.96 -8.44
C MET A 57 17.87 -12.56 -8.99
N ILE A 58 18.34 -11.64 -8.13
CA ILE A 58 18.69 -10.27 -8.56
C ILE A 58 19.87 -10.30 -9.53
N ARG A 59 20.89 -11.12 -9.28
CA ARG A 59 22.02 -11.30 -10.19
C ARG A 59 21.56 -11.85 -11.54
N TYR A 60 20.77 -12.92 -11.55
CA TYR A 60 20.20 -13.47 -12.77
C TYR A 60 19.43 -12.41 -13.57
N ALA A 61 18.58 -11.63 -12.90
CA ALA A 61 17.80 -10.57 -13.54
C ALA A 61 18.69 -9.51 -14.22
N LYS A 62 19.72 -9.04 -13.52
CA LYS A 62 20.66 -8.03 -14.03
C LYS A 62 21.49 -8.53 -15.21
N ASP A 63 21.91 -9.79 -15.14
CA ASP A 63 22.84 -10.35 -16.13
C ASP A 63 22.12 -10.87 -17.38
N ASN A 64 20.84 -11.25 -17.28
CA ASN A 64 20.14 -11.99 -18.34
C ASN A 64 18.87 -11.30 -18.86
N LEU A 65 18.32 -10.31 -18.15
CA LEU A 65 17.04 -9.69 -18.50
C LEU A 65 17.23 -8.19 -18.77
N ARG A 66 16.41 -7.63 -19.65
CA ARG A 66 16.35 -6.18 -19.89
C ARG A 66 15.46 -5.53 -18.82
N ILE A 67 16.07 -5.14 -17.71
CA ILE A 67 15.37 -4.52 -16.58
C ILE A 67 15.94 -3.14 -16.25
N ASP A 68 15.12 -2.28 -15.66
CA ASP A 68 15.59 -1.07 -15.00
C ASP A 68 16.16 -1.42 -13.63
N THR A 69 17.49 -1.39 -13.50
CA THR A 69 18.16 -1.76 -12.25
C THR A 69 17.92 -0.79 -11.10
N ASN A 70 17.34 0.39 -11.36
CA ASN A 70 16.92 1.36 -10.34
C ASN A 70 15.51 1.08 -9.79
N ARG A 71 14.80 0.10 -10.34
CA ARG A 71 13.42 -0.27 -9.99
C ARG A 71 13.29 -1.79 -9.81
N ILE A 72 14.08 -2.32 -8.87
CA ILE A 72 13.97 -3.70 -8.42
C ILE A 72 13.15 -3.71 -7.14
N PHE A 73 12.10 -4.53 -7.10
CA PHE A 73 11.19 -4.65 -5.96
C PHE A 73 11.24 -6.05 -5.37
N LEU A 74 11.07 -6.13 -4.05
CA LEU A 74 10.95 -7.41 -3.34
C LEU A 74 9.62 -7.45 -2.60
N THR A 75 8.83 -8.49 -2.88
CA THR A 75 7.57 -8.74 -2.21
C THR A 75 7.42 -10.22 -1.92
N GLY A 76 6.68 -10.52 -0.88
CA GLY A 76 6.42 -11.87 -0.45
C GLY A 76 5.35 -11.89 0.62
N LEU A 77 4.77 -13.07 0.81
CA LEU A 77 3.70 -13.31 1.77
C LEU A 77 4.13 -14.28 2.86
N SER A 78 3.66 -14.11 4.09
CA SER A 78 3.97 -14.99 5.22
C SER A 78 5.48 -15.17 5.40
N LEU A 79 6.01 -16.39 5.32
CA LEU A 79 7.46 -16.66 5.32
C LEU A 79 8.23 -15.84 4.27
N GLY A 80 7.67 -15.63 3.08
CA GLY A 80 8.24 -14.74 2.06
C GLY A 80 8.10 -13.25 2.38
N GLY A 81 7.09 -12.87 3.16
CA GLY A 81 6.97 -11.52 3.73
C GLY A 81 8.09 -11.23 4.72
N GLY A 82 8.43 -12.23 5.55
CA GLY A 82 9.62 -12.17 6.42
C GLY A 82 10.92 -12.05 5.66
N ALA A 83 11.08 -12.81 4.57
CA ALA A 83 12.24 -12.68 3.70
C ALA A 83 12.37 -11.27 3.10
N SER A 84 11.23 -10.65 2.77
CA SER A 84 11.17 -9.28 2.23
C SER A 84 11.65 -8.23 3.24
N TRP A 85 11.49 -8.48 4.53
CA TRP A 85 12.07 -7.67 5.60
C TRP A 85 13.55 -7.98 5.85
N VAL A 86 13.88 -9.26 6.06
CA VAL A 86 15.20 -9.71 6.52
C VAL A 86 16.28 -9.43 5.48
N TYR A 87 15.97 -9.61 4.19
CA TYR A 87 16.96 -9.43 3.13
C TYR A 87 17.58 -8.03 3.08
N PRO A 88 16.80 -6.93 2.92
CA PRO A 88 17.38 -5.60 2.95
C PRO A 88 17.87 -5.22 4.35
N ALA A 89 17.27 -5.73 5.42
CA ALA A 89 17.74 -5.50 6.77
C ALA A 89 19.08 -6.18 7.11
N SER A 90 19.55 -7.13 6.29
CA SER A 90 20.81 -7.84 6.53
C SER A 90 22.06 -7.03 6.23
N SER A 91 22.00 -6.05 5.32
CA SER A 91 23.09 -5.10 5.05
C SER A 91 22.62 -3.94 4.17
N VAL A 92 23.21 -2.75 4.36
CA VAL A 92 23.01 -1.60 3.45
C VAL A 92 23.30 -1.96 1.99
N ARG A 93 24.30 -2.81 1.72
CA ARG A 93 24.63 -3.24 0.35
C ARG A 93 23.47 -3.97 -0.32
N ARG A 94 22.78 -4.86 0.39
CA ARG A 94 21.61 -5.57 -0.13
C ARG A 94 20.40 -4.65 -0.25
N ALA A 95 20.18 -3.80 0.75
CA ALA A 95 19.11 -2.81 0.72
C ALA A 95 19.21 -1.88 -0.50
N ARG A 96 20.41 -1.35 -0.81
CA ARG A 96 20.66 -0.49 -1.99
C ARG A 96 20.39 -1.14 -3.35
N GLN A 97 20.17 -2.45 -3.40
CA GLN A 97 19.76 -3.11 -4.63
C GLN A 97 18.28 -2.90 -4.95
N LEU A 98 17.46 -2.48 -3.98
CA LEU A 98 16.01 -2.40 -4.08
C LEU A 98 15.55 -0.94 -4.12
N ALA A 99 14.53 -0.67 -4.94
CA ALA A 99 13.80 0.59 -4.93
C ALA A 99 12.72 0.59 -3.85
N GLY A 100 12.10 -0.57 -3.61
CA GLY A 100 11.15 -0.73 -2.54
C GLY A 100 10.83 -2.18 -2.20
N ILE A 101 10.18 -2.37 -1.06
CA ILE A 101 9.69 -3.66 -0.62
C ILE A 101 8.20 -3.62 -0.27
N VAL A 102 7.50 -4.73 -0.52
CA VAL A 102 6.11 -4.94 -0.13
C VAL A 102 5.99 -6.23 0.68
N PRO A 103 6.37 -6.22 1.98
CA PRO A 103 6.22 -7.37 2.86
C PRO A 103 4.75 -7.55 3.27
N VAL A 104 4.20 -8.75 3.09
CA VAL A 104 2.78 -9.05 3.34
C VAL A 104 2.65 -10.10 4.45
N VAL A 105 1.95 -9.75 5.54
CA VAL A 105 1.66 -10.57 6.74
C VAL A 105 2.86 -11.39 7.22
N SER A 106 3.99 -10.70 7.39
CA SER A 106 5.23 -11.31 7.85
C SER A 106 5.09 -11.80 9.29
N PRO A 107 5.56 -13.01 9.63
CA PRO A 107 5.81 -13.37 11.02
C PRO A 107 6.95 -12.51 11.58
N CYS A 108 7.10 -12.54 12.91
CA CYS A 108 8.11 -11.75 13.61
C CYS A 108 9.51 -12.28 13.30
N PHE A 109 10.32 -11.47 12.62
CA PHE A 109 11.74 -11.72 12.42
C PHE A 109 12.56 -10.63 13.08
N MET A 110 13.70 -11.01 13.65
CA MET A 110 14.71 -10.02 14.06
C MET A 110 15.29 -9.39 12.80
N MET A 111 15.33 -8.05 12.77
CA MET A 111 15.88 -7.31 11.65
C MET A 111 16.54 -6.02 12.14
N ASN A 112 17.53 -5.55 11.39
CA ASN A 112 18.14 -4.24 11.61
C ASN A 112 17.54 -3.21 10.65
N GLY A 113 16.53 -2.48 11.11
CA GLY A 113 15.84 -1.45 10.32
C GLY A 113 16.76 -0.33 9.82
N CYS A 114 17.89 -0.08 10.48
CA CYS A 114 18.82 0.97 10.07
C CYS A 114 19.46 0.68 8.71
N ASN A 115 19.60 -0.59 8.30
CA ASN A 115 20.09 -0.93 6.97
C ASN A 115 19.12 -0.49 5.86
N ILE A 116 17.82 -0.59 6.12
CA ILE A 116 16.75 -0.14 5.21
C ILE A 116 16.71 1.39 5.19
N ALA A 117 16.72 2.03 6.37
CA ALA A 117 16.74 3.49 6.51
C ALA A 117 17.93 4.13 5.79
N ASN A 118 19.15 3.64 6.02
CA ASN A 118 20.39 4.17 5.42
C ASN A 118 20.49 3.96 3.91
N ALA A 119 19.71 3.02 3.37
CA ALA A 119 19.63 2.78 1.93
C ALA A 119 18.48 3.53 1.26
N ASN A 120 17.63 4.24 2.03
CA ASN A 120 16.42 4.90 1.54
C ASN A 120 15.53 3.96 0.71
N VAL A 121 15.31 2.73 1.20
CA VAL A 121 14.41 1.78 0.52
C VAL A 121 12.97 2.15 0.88
N ALA A 122 12.12 2.35 -0.14
CA ALA A 122 10.70 2.57 0.08
C ALA A 122 10.01 1.30 0.61
N VAL A 123 9.04 1.44 1.50
CA VAL A 123 8.38 0.30 2.13
C VAL A 123 6.87 0.51 2.11
N LEU A 124 6.13 -0.48 1.60
CA LEU A 124 4.70 -0.58 1.76
C LEU A 124 4.38 -1.91 2.46
N ALA A 125 4.28 -1.87 3.78
CA ALA A 125 4.03 -3.05 4.58
C ALA A 125 2.54 -3.34 4.73
N ILE A 126 2.13 -4.60 4.60
CA ILE A 126 0.72 -4.97 4.59
C ILE A 126 0.45 -6.07 5.62
N HIS A 127 -0.58 -5.89 6.45
CA HIS A 127 -1.02 -6.87 7.45
C HIS A 127 -2.54 -6.81 7.68
N ALA A 128 -3.08 -7.70 8.49
CA ALA A 128 -4.45 -7.62 9.02
C ALA A 128 -4.47 -7.78 10.54
N TRP A 129 -5.36 -7.07 11.23
CA TRP A 129 -5.48 -7.14 12.69
C TRP A 129 -5.96 -8.51 13.19
N ASP A 130 -6.79 -9.19 12.41
CA ASP A 130 -7.36 -10.51 12.69
C ASP A 130 -6.47 -11.67 12.19
N ASP A 131 -5.19 -11.42 11.90
CA ASP A 131 -4.23 -12.49 11.59
C ASP A 131 -3.85 -13.26 12.86
N ASN A 132 -4.36 -14.49 12.95
CA ASN A 132 -4.13 -15.41 14.07
C ASN A 132 -2.88 -16.30 13.90
N LEU A 133 -2.14 -16.17 12.78
CA LEU A 133 -0.92 -16.95 12.51
C LEU A 133 0.33 -16.07 12.64
N ALA A 134 0.25 -14.81 12.23
CA ALA A 134 1.30 -13.81 12.42
C ALA A 134 0.68 -12.54 13.03
N SER A 135 1.26 -12.04 14.12
CA SER A 135 0.74 -10.83 14.74
C SER A 135 1.04 -9.60 13.88
N ALA A 136 0.05 -8.72 13.71
CA ALA A 136 0.25 -7.41 13.07
C ALA A 136 1.35 -6.56 13.75
N TYR A 137 1.60 -6.78 15.05
CA TYR A 137 2.70 -6.15 15.77
C TYR A 137 4.08 -6.48 15.20
N CYS A 138 4.25 -7.63 14.52
CA CYS A 138 5.48 -7.96 13.82
C CYS A 138 5.79 -6.91 12.74
N THR A 139 4.78 -6.45 12.02
CA THR A 139 4.92 -5.40 10.99
C THR A 139 5.06 -4.01 11.60
N ILE A 140 4.28 -3.70 12.64
CA ILE A 140 4.38 -2.41 13.35
C ILE A 140 5.77 -2.21 13.94
N ASN A 141 6.32 -3.24 14.59
CA ASN A 141 7.65 -3.17 15.21
C ASN A 141 8.75 -3.09 14.15
N ALA A 142 8.56 -3.72 12.99
CA ALA A 142 9.48 -3.61 11.87
C ALA A 142 9.55 -2.17 11.34
N VAL A 143 8.39 -1.53 11.13
CA VAL A 143 8.31 -0.11 10.74
C VAL A 143 8.95 0.79 11.79
N LYS A 144 8.61 0.62 13.08
CA LYS A 144 9.22 1.38 14.18
C LYS A 144 10.74 1.23 14.23
N SER A 145 11.27 0.05 13.93
CA SER A 145 12.73 -0.16 13.87
C SER A 145 13.40 0.64 12.76
N ILE A 146 12.72 0.95 11.66
CA ILE A 146 13.24 1.76 10.57
C ILE A 146 13.18 3.24 10.96
N ASP A 147 12.02 3.70 11.43
CA ASP A 147 11.84 5.10 11.86
C ASP A 147 12.78 5.48 13.00
N GLY A 148 13.01 4.57 13.95
CA GLY A 148 13.94 4.77 15.06
C GLY A 148 15.40 4.99 14.64
N CYS A 149 15.74 4.75 13.37
CA CYS A 149 17.06 5.02 12.79
C CYS A 149 17.14 6.37 12.06
N GLY A 150 16.12 7.24 12.17
CA GLY A 150 16.07 8.53 11.47
C GLY A 150 15.86 8.37 9.97
N ALA A 151 14.95 7.47 9.57
CA ALA A 151 14.65 7.21 8.17
C ALA A 151 14.21 8.48 7.44
N LYS A 152 14.78 8.71 6.25
CA LYS A 152 14.39 9.82 5.37
C LYS A 152 13.15 9.50 4.54
N ILE A 153 12.93 8.22 4.27
CA ILE A 153 11.71 7.70 3.66
C ILE A 153 10.99 6.94 4.75
N HIS A 154 9.85 7.46 5.18
CA HIS A 154 9.03 6.84 6.22
C HIS A 154 8.25 5.67 5.63
N PRO A 155 8.38 4.44 6.19
CA PRO A 155 7.61 3.29 5.72
C PRO A 155 6.10 3.56 5.74
N ASP A 156 5.42 3.19 4.66
CA ASP A 156 3.98 3.09 4.64
C ASP A 156 3.53 1.73 5.18
N MET A 157 2.37 1.75 5.82
CA MET A 157 1.75 0.56 6.37
C MET A 157 0.25 0.56 6.16
N ILE A 158 -0.27 -0.58 5.71
CA ILE A 158 -1.69 -0.86 5.58
C ILE A 158 -2.00 -2.05 6.50
N ILE A 159 -2.73 -1.80 7.58
CA ILE A 159 -3.28 -2.86 8.41
C ILE A 159 -4.78 -2.92 8.20
N TYR A 160 -5.25 -3.96 7.53
CA TYR A 160 -6.67 -4.20 7.35
C TYR A 160 -7.32 -4.56 8.70
N GLN A 161 -8.57 -4.12 8.90
CA GLN A 161 -9.34 -4.52 10.08
C GLN A 161 -9.68 -6.03 10.09
N ASN A 162 -9.83 -6.62 8.90
CA ASN A 162 -10.13 -8.03 8.73
C ASN A 162 -9.38 -8.62 7.53
N GLY A 163 -9.48 -9.94 7.31
CA GLY A 163 -8.90 -10.66 6.17
C GLY A 163 -7.87 -11.72 6.59
N GLY A 164 -7.48 -11.70 7.87
CA GLY A 164 -6.61 -12.66 8.52
C GLY A 164 -5.28 -12.86 7.81
N HIS A 165 -4.71 -14.05 7.99
CA HIS A 165 -3.44 -14.40 7.37
C HIS A 165 -3.47 -14.38 5.85
N TYR A 166 -4.65 -14.45 5.22
CA TYR A 166 -4.78 -14.56 3.77
C TYR A 166 -5.16 -13.25 3.10
N VAL A 167 -4.85 -12.10 3.72
CA VAL A 167 -5.14 -10.76 3.18
C VAL A 167 -4.45 -10.48 1.82
N TRP A 168 -3.60 -11.38 1.35
CA TRP A 168 -3.06 -11.35 0.01
C TRP A 168 -4.04 -11.82 -1.08
N VAL A 169 -5.08 -12.57 -0.72
CA VAL A 169 -6.13 -13.07 -1.62
C VAL A 169 -7.20 -11.98 -1.80
N HIS A 170 -7.56 -11.67 -3.06
CA HIS A 170 -8.57 -10.66 -3.42
C HIS A 170 -8.31 -9.23 -2.88
N ARG A 171 -7.10 -8.96 -2.40
CA ARG A 171 -6.68 -7.63 -1.93
C ARG A 171 -5.25 -7.31 -2.34
N THR A 172 -4.25 -7.70 -1.55
CA THR A 172 -2.87 -7.19 -1.71
C THR A 172 -2.31 -7.41 -3.12
N TYR A 173 -2.35 -8.64 -3.64
CA TYR A 173 -1.83 -8.93 -4.99
C TYR A 173 -2.92 -8.87 -6.07
N ASP A 174 -4.16 -8.57 -5.72
CA ASP A 174 -5.23 -8.42 -6.69
C ASP A 174 -4.96 -7.22 -7.60
N THR A 175 -4.75 -7.51 -8.88
CA THR A 175 -4.34 -6.53 -9.90
C THR A 175 -5.42 -5.48 -10.15
N GLY A 176 -6.67 -5.79 -9.81
CA GLY A 176 -7.81 -4.88 -9.91
C GLY A 176 -8.22 -4.23 -8.58
N TYR A 177 -7.49 -4.46 -7.48
CA TYR A 177 -7.89 -3.91 -6.18
C TYR A 177 -7.85 -2.39 -6.15
N ARG A 178 -8.96 -1.75 -5.77
CA ARG A 178 -9.11 -0.29 -5.74
C ARG A 178 -9.38 0.31 -4.36
N TYR A 179 -9.66 -0.51 -3.36
CA TYR A 179 -9.98 -0.03 -2.01
C TYR A 179 -8.86 0.85 -1.43
N PHE A 180 -7.61 0.44 -1.66
CA PHE A 180 -6.46 1.32 -1.51
C PHE A 180 -5.96 1.67 -2.89
N ASN A 181 -6.10 2.95 -3.20
CA ASN A 181 -5.76 3.50 -4.48
C ASN A 181 -4.54 4.44 -4.25
N PRO A 182 -3.34 4.11 -4.76
CA PRO A 182 -2.97 3.05 -5.70
C PRO A 182 -2.89 1.62 -5.12
N ASN A 183 -3.00 0.61 -6.00
CA ASN A 183 -2.64 -0.76 -5.66
C ASN A 183 -1.11 -0.92 -5.54
N ILE A 184 -0.61 -2.06 -5.05
CA ILE A 184 0.82 -2.25 -4.80
C ILE A 184 1.69 -2.12 -6.06
N TYR A 185 1.16 -2.43 -7.23
CA TYR A 185 1.89 -2.39 -8.49
C TYR A 185 2.04 -0.95 -8.98
N GLU A 186 0.96 -0.18 -8.91
CA GLU A 186 0.96 1.26 -9.16
C GLU A 186 1.87 1.99 -8.15
N TRP A 187 1.85 1.60 -6.86
CA TRP A 187 2.81 2.09 -5.86
C TRP A 187 4.26 1.77 -6.24
N MET A 188 4.56 0.53 -6.66
CA MET A 188 5.90 0.14 -7.11
C MET A 188 6.34 0.96 -8.34
N LEU A 189 5.44 1.21 -9.31
CA LEU A 189 5.78 2.04 -10.48
C LEU A 189 6.18 3.47 -10.12
N ALA A 190 5.68 4.00 -9.01
CA ALA A 190 6.03 5.33 -8.51
C ALA A 190 7.44 5.40 -7.87
N GLN A 191 8.01 4.26 -7.47
CA GLN A 191 9.28 4.21 -6.76
C GLN A 191 10.47 4.13 -7.71
N ASN A 192 11.55 4.82 -7.35
CA ASN A 192 12.85 4.71 -8.02
C ASN A 192 13.96 5.05 -7.02
N ARG A 193 14.99 4.20 -6.90
CA ARG A 193 16.07 4.42 -5.91
C ARG A 193 16.90 5.68 -6.14
N ASN A 194 16.85 6.26 -7.34
CA ASN A 194 17.57 7.50 -7.67
C ASN A 194 16.79 8.75 -7.28
N ASN A 195 15.52 8.61 -6.93
CA ASN A 195 14.73 9.74 -6.47
C ASN A 195 15.26 10.21 -5.10
N LYS A 196 15.15 11.51 -4.86
CA LYS A 196 15.30 12.04 -3.50
C LYS A 196 14.18 11.45 -2.62
N PRO A 197 14.36 11.45 -1.28
CA PRO A 197 13.30 11.03 -0.37
C PRO A 197 11.96 11.76 -0.58
N ASN A 198 10.87 11.04 -0.27
CA ASN A 198 9.46 11.43 -0.17
C ASN A 198 9.19 12.69 0.67
N ILE A 199 8.49 13.75 0.27
CA ILE A 199 7.78 14.58 1.27
C ILE A 199 6.29 14.34 1.04
N ARG A 200 5.65 13.67 2.01
CA ARG A 200 4.22 13.34 1.92
C ARG A 200 3.35 14.55 1.59
N PRO A 201 2.25 14.37 0.83
CA PRO A 201 1.33 15.45 0.56
C PRO A 201 0.64 15.87 1.86
N ILE A 202 0.01 17.04 1.84
CA ILE A 202 -0.80 17.58 2.92
C ILE A 202 -2.25 17.51 2.48
N ALA A 203 -3.00 16.56 3.02
CA ALA A 203 -4.44 16.44 2.84
C ALA A 203 -5.17 17.54 3.64
N LYS A 204 -6.18 18.15 3.02
CA LYS A 204 -7.12 19.07 3.66
C LYS A 204 -8.53 18.75 3.17
N ALA A 205 -9.35 18.16 4.05
CA ALA A 205 -10.71 17.69 3.77
C ALA A 205 -11.77 18.80 3.87
N GLY A 206 -11.36 20.03 4.21
CA GLY A 206 -12.25 21.16 4.44
C GLY A 206 -12.65 21.30 5.91
N LYS A 207 -13.55 22.23 6.20
CA LYS A 207 -14.09 22.46 7.55
C LYS A 207 -15.27 21.52 7.80
N ASP A 208 -15.54 21.21 9.06
CA ASP A 208 -16.77 20.53 9.48
C ASP A 208 -18.03 21.27 8.98
N ILE A 209 -19.05 20.51 8.63
CA ILE A 209 -20.28 21.00 7.98
C ILE A 209 -21.48 20.63 8.86
N THR A 210 -22.44 21.55 8.98
CA THR A 210 -23.73 21.28 9.62
C THR A 210 -24.83 21.52 8.60
N ILE A 211 -25.70 20.52 8.42
CA ILE A 211 -26.89 20.59 7.56
C ILE A 211 -28.11 20.07 8.30
N SER A 212 -29.28 20.28 7.74
CA SER A 212 -30.51 19.63 8.16
C SER A 212 -30.81 18.38 7.33
N THR A 213 -31.70 17.51 7.81
CA THR A 213 -32.23 16.39 7.03
C THR A 213 -32.96 16.83 5.75
N ALA A 214 -33.35 18.10 5.63
CA ALA A 214 -33.98 18.65 4.43
C ALA A 214 -33.00 18.94 3.28
N ASP A 215 -31.71 19.16 3.60
CA ASP A 215 -30.67 19.41 2.59
C ASP A 215 -30.29 18.11 1.85
N GLY A 216 -30.16 17.00 2.59
CA GLY A 216 -29.99 15.66 2.05
C GLY A 216 -28.65 15.35 1.35
N GLU A 217 -27.87 16.37 1.00
CA GLU A 217 -26.57 16.23 0.35
C GLU A 217 -25.58 17.35 0.70
N VAL A 218 -24.28 17.05 0.54
CA VAL A 218 -23.15 17.96 0.76
C VAL A 218 -22.08 17.74 -0.30
N ILE A 219 -21.51 18.83 -0.81
CA ILE A 219 -20.29 18.79 -1.64
C ILE A 219 -19.09 18.95 -0.72
N LEU A 220 -18.17 17.98 -0.72
CA LEU A 220 -16.88 18.11 -0.02
C LEU A 220 -15.86 18.79 -0.92
N ASP A 221 -14.80 19.36 -0.33
CA ASP A 221 -13.77 20.08 -1.08
C ASP A 221 -12.37 19.70 -0.58
N GLY A 222 -11.61 18.99 -1.42
CA GLY A 222 -10.23 18.60 -1.16
C GLY A 222 -9.18 19.54 -1.76
N THR A 223 -9.58 20.60 -2.47
CA THR A 223 -8.68 21.43 -3.31
C THR A 223 -7.62 22.18 -2.52
N ALA A 224 -7.82 22.41 -1.23
CA ALA A 224 -6.84 23.06 -0.37
C ALA A 224 -5.61 22.17 -0.04
N SER A 225 -5.66 20.90 -0.44
CA SER A 225 -4.54 19.96 -0.30
C SER A 225 -3.38 20.34 -1.21
N SER A 226 -2.16 20.02 -0.78
CA SER A 226 -0.93 20.40 -1.51
C SER A 226 0.14 19.33 -1.40
N ASP A 227 1.05 19.26 -2.35
CA ASP A 227 2.25 18.44 -2.27
C ASP A 227 3.50 19.34 -2.26
N PRO A 228 4.34 19.33 -1.21
CA PRO A 228 5.49 20.24 -1.08
C PRO A 228 6.60 20.07 -2.11
N ASP A 229 6.80 18.86 -2.66
CA ASP A 229 7.92 18.59 -3.56
C ASP A 229 7.55 17.85 -4.86
N GLY A 230 6.25 17.72 -5.11
CA GLY A 230 5.70 17.10 -6.31
C GLY A 230 4.32 17.65 -6.66
N LYS A 231 3.43 16.75 -7.06
CA LYS A 231 2.03 17.05 -7.37
C LYS A 231 1.10 15.99 -6.82
N ILE A 232 -0.09 16.42 -6.42
CA ILE A 232 -1.18 15.51 -6.12
C ILE A 232 -1.70 14.89 -7.43
N VAL A 233 -1.82 13.57 -7.46
CA VAL A 233 -2.35 12.83 -8.62
C VAL A 233 -3.72 12.20 -8.36
N ARG A 234 -4.11 12.00 -7.10
CA ARG A 234 -5.41 11.39 -6.74
C ARG A 234 -5.97 11.97 -5.42
N TYR A 235 -7.29 12.10 -5.38
CA TYR A 235 -8.10 12.43 -4.21
C TYR A 235 -9.10 11.30 -4.05
N VAL A 236 -9.10 10.63 -2.89
CA VAL A 236 -9.96 9.48 -2.64
C VAL A 236 -10.71 9.70 -1.34
N TRP A 237 -12.03 9.67 -1.42
CA TRP A 237 -12.91 9.87 -0.29
C TRP A 237 -13.50 8.56 0.17
N GLN A 238 -13.55 8.37 1.49
CA GLN A 238 -14.20 7.22 2.09
C GLN A 238 -14.97 7.64 3.33
N LYS A 239 -16.05 6.93 3.61
CA LYS A 239 -16.76 7.06 4.86
C LYS A 239 -16.06 6.24 5.94
N ILE A 240 -15.91 6.83 7.12
CA ILE A 240 -15.30 6.20 8.30
C ILE A 240 -16.36 5.74 9.28
N SER A 241 -17.37 6.57 9.55
CA SER A 241 -18.40 6.29 10.55
C SER A 241 -19.66 7.14 10.31
N GLY A 242 -20.74 6.77 11.00
CA GLY A 242 -22.05 7.44 10.95
C GLY A 242 -23.20 6.50 10.60
N PRO A 243 -24.44 7.01 10.54
CA PRO A 243 -25.60 6.28 9.99
C PRO A 243 -25.32 5.73 8.59
N SER A 244 -26.06 4.73 8.08
CA SER A 244 -25.66 3.95 6.87
C SER A 244 -26.39 4.30 5.56
N TYR A 245 -27.29 5.28 5.55
CA TYR A 245 -28.16 5.59 4.39
C TYR A 245 -27.51 6.49 3.33
N ASP A 246 -26.37 7.10 3.66
CA ASP A 246 -25.58 7.94 2.77
C ASP A 246 -24.69 7.13 1.83
N TYR A 247 -24.26 7.81 0.76
CA TYR A 247 -23.22 7.32 -0.14
C TYR A 247 -22.45 8.50 -0.75
N ILE A 248 -21.22 8.23 -1.20
CA ILE A 248 -20.37 9.19 -1.88
C ILE A 248 -20.53 9.00 -3.38
N ALA A 249 -21.07 9.99 -4.09
CA ALA A 249 -21.06 10.02 -5.54
C ALA A 249 -19.66 10.45 -6.02
N HIS A 250 -19.04 9.61 -6.85
CA HIS A 250 -17.68 9.80 -7.38
C HIS A 250 -16.61 9.98 -6.28
N GLU A 251 -16.29 8.90 -5.56
CA GLU A 251 -15.30 8.91 -4.48
C GLU A 251 -13.87 9.37 -4.89
N VAL A 252 -13.55 9.34 -6.20
CA VAL A 252 -12.23 9.74 -6.72
C VAL A 252 -12.32 11.09 -7.44
N THR A 253 -12.34 12.19 -6.68
CA THR A 253 -12.40 13.56 -7.22
C THR A 253 -12.07 14.59 -6.13
N THR A 254 -11.78 15.83 -6.53
CA THR A 254 -11.59 16.96 -5.61
C THR A 254 -12.88 17.42 -4.95
N HIS A 255 -14.04 17.21 -5.59
CA HIS A 255 -15.36 17.64 -5.11
C HIS A 255 -16.41 16.53 -5.16
N PRO A 256 -16.34 15.51 -4.29
CA PRO A 256 -17.35 14.47 -4.27
C PRO A 256 -18.65 15.01 -3.69
N VAL A 257 -19.77 14.40 -4.08
CA VAL A 257 -21.08 14.73 -3.50
C VAL A 257 -21.50 13.60 -2.58
N VAL A 258 -21.64 13.89 -1.29
CA VAL A 258 -22.23 12.98 -0.32
C VAL A 258 -23.75 13.17 -0.37
N LYS A 259 -24.48 12.09 -0.61
CA LYS A 259 -25.95 12.09 -0.73
C LYS A 259 -26.57 11.16 0.31
N GLY A 260 -27.87 11.28 0.54
CA GLY A 260 -28.61 10.40 1.45
C GLY A 260 -28.44 10.77 2.93
N LEU A 261 -28.08 12.03 3.22
CA LEU A 261 -27.90 12.56 4.56
C LEU A 261 -29.26 12.92 5.21
N THR A 262 -30.17 11.94 5.27
CA THR A 262 -31.58 12.12 5.69
C THR A 262 -31.86 11.71 7.13
N TYR A 263 -30.84 11.20 7.84
CA TYR A 263 -30.95 10.78 9.24
C TYR A 263 -30.06 11.67 10.11
N PRO A 264 -30.59 12.21 11.23
CA PRO A 264 -29.77 12.98 12.16
C PRO A 264 -28.61 12.16 12.72
N GLY A 265 -27.46 12.80 12.87
CA GLY A 265 -26.24 12.15 13.35
C GLY A 265 -24.97 12.83 12.87
N VAL A 266 -23.84 12.30 13.32
CA VAL A 266 -22.51 12.75 12.89
C VAL A 266 -21.93 11.70 11.95
N TYR A 267 -21.63 12.13 10.73
CA TYR A 267 -20.98 11.33 9.69
C TYR A 267 -19.54 11.78 9.57
N THR A 268 -18.60 10.84 9.56
CA THR A 268 -17.18 11.16 9.38
C THR A 268 -16.72 10.63 8.03
N TYR A 269 -16.20 11.53 7.20
CA TYR A 269 -15.58 11.20 5.91
C TYR A 269 -14.09 11.52 5.97
N GLN A 270 -13.29 10.73 5.29
CA GLN A 270 -11.85 10.91 5.19
C GLN A 270 -11.47 11.13 3.74
N LEU A 271 -10.71 12.20 3.50
CA LEU A 271 -9.95 12.42 2.29
C LEU A 271 -8.58 11.75 2.43
N ARG A 272 -8.21 10.92 1.46
CA ARG A 272 -6.84 10.50 1.21
C ARG A 272 -6.32 11.20 -0.04
N VAL A 273 -5.21 11.89 0.11
CA VAL A 273 -4.51 12.58 -0.98
C VAL A 273 -3.26 11.80 -1.32
N ILE A 274 -3.05 11.48 -2.59
CA ILE A 274 -1.89 10.71 -3.07
C ILE A 274 -1.05 11.58 -4.01
N ASP A 275 0.25 11.65 -3.75
CA ASP A 275 1.23 12.35 -4.58
C ASP A 275 1.71 11.52 -5.77
N ASP A 276 2.54 12.10 -6.64
CA ASP A 276 3.08 11.42 -7.83
C ASP A 276 4.12 10.33 -7.52
N ARG A 277 4.56 10.22 -6.26
CA ARG A 277 5.42 9.15 -5.72
C ARG A 277 4.64 8.09 -4.93
N ALA A 278 3.31 8.10 -5.05
CA ALA A 278 2.38 7.15 -4.47
C ALA A 278 2.38 7.09 -2.94
N GLU A 279 2.95 8.09 -2.25
CA GLU A 279 2.72 8.26 -0.82
C GLU A 279 1.45 9.08 -0.61
N TRP A 280 0.91 8.99 0.60
CA TRP A 280 -0.35 9.63 0.93
C TRP A 280 -0.35 10.24 2.32
N SER A 281 -1.26 11.19 2.49
CA SER A 281 -1.75 11.63 3.79
C SER A 281 -3.27 11.64 3.78
N THR A 282 -3.85 11.79 4.97
CA THR A 282 -5.30 11.80 5.15
C THR A 282 -5.72 12.96 6.02
N ASP A 283 -6.90 13.50 5.74
CA ASP A 283 -7.60 14.44 6.61
C ASP A 283 -9.08 14.05 6.67
N SER A 284 -9.80 14.42 7.72
CA SER A 284 -11.20 14.04 7.92
C SER A 284 -12.08 15.25 8.13
N VAL A 285 -13.32 15.15 7.66
CA VAL A 285 -14.37 16.15 7.82
C VAL A 285 -15.59 15.50 8.46
N ARG A 286 -16.21 16.20 9.40
CA ARG A 286 -17.46 15.76 10.01
C ARG A 286 -18.63 16.51 9.40
N ILE A 287 -19.67 15.77 9.05
CA ILE A 287 -20.97 16.32 8.68
C ILE A 287 -21.93 16.04 9.83
N THR A 288 -22.45 17.10 10.45
CA THR A 288 -23.49 17.01 11.48
C THR A 288 -24.83 17.25 10.80
N VAL A 289 -25.67 16.23 10.76
CA VAL A 289 -27.04 16.31 10.25
C VAL A 289 -27.97 16.49 11.44
N VAL A 290 -28.72 17.59 11.47
CA VAL A 290 -29.76 17.86 12.48
C VAL A 290 -31.14 17.61 11.90
N ASP A 291 -32.13 17.33 12.75
CA ASP A 291 -33.50 17.20 12.29
C ASP A 291 -34.01 18.55 11.74
N GLY A 292 -34.51 18.55 10.51
CA GLY A 292 -35.07 19.73 9.84
C GLY A 292 -36.27 20.34 10.55
N ASN A 293 -36.87 19.62 11.51
CA ASN A 293 -37.93 20.16 12.36
C ASN A 293 -37.42 21.04 13.53
N VAL A 294 -36.10 21.14 13.74
CA VAL A 294 -35.49 21.85 14.89
C VAL A 294 -34.94 23.24 14.51
N LEU A 295 -35.03 23.66 13.25
CA LEU A 295 -34.59 24.98 12.77
C LEU A 295 -35.74 25.96 12.44
N LYS A 296 -36.92 25.79 13.06
CA LYS A 296 -38.03 26.75 12.97
C LYS A 296 -38.20 27.55 14.26
#